data_AF-A0A2N1F4J9-F1
#
_entry.id   AF-A0A2N1F4J9-F1
#
_cell.length_a   1.000
_cell.length_b   1.000
_cell.length_c   1.000
_cell.angle_alpha   90.00
_cell.angle_beta   90.00
_cell.angle_gamma   90.00
#
_symmetry.space_group_name_H-M   'P 1'
#
loop_
_entity.id
_entity.type
_entity.pdbx_description
1 polymer ?
#
loop_
_entity_poly.entity_id
_entity_poly.type
_entity_poly.pdbx_seq_one_letter_code
_entity_poly.pdbx_strand_id
1 'polypeptide(L)'
;MSVKLEIQNILVYSELNDRYFYTTFDNKLNVIYGKNTAGKSTLIQLILYAFGINDNKIKLSEILTEEIFVRLDCVITKNNEKLKFTFIRQDETLIVKDPNSKVIRFNGIGSDQSAEHIKLKKYFNSLFDFNLLLESNSGISEAPMETLFLPYYVSQDVGWVYLRKSFSNLTFYKNFKEDFLDYYLGIENVIDREEKRKIENELRSLQQQMKFFSDVEQENQELEVSQIINDSLAGKANELIISLSNNKSDLITLEKDYVNESNKLTFYNQRLSVVSKVKRNHKNQFPGEDSCPTCSQILPENIEEIYEFFQEENDTISLQSELKEKIKNSQSKVNSINKKIEKSQKEINKEYSTFNKYSENKITLENWIENKANIQLYDNLIKQIGTLKLEIDKLKLKLKEYKTEKDIYFAREKKNHIFKSAYFKNNINLGIPNLEEDRFNKLYEISSFPFQGVQLHLAILSYHFAFNELLTKTKGIHRLPFILDSIFKEDIEGGNKEKILNFINSNFPKDTQTILSIADDKNIDSHIEQYKNEIFKDNAHMICIGDGTEEKALLAENDNSQSKLISETYEIMETI
;
A
#
# COMPACT_ATOMS: atom_id res chain seq x y z
N MET A 1 3.41 -1.13 -22.18
CA MET A 1 4.27 -0.52 -23.21
C MET A 1 5.66 -0.30 -22.61
N SER A 2 6.71 -0.16 -23.42
CA SER A 2 8.06 0.18 -22.93
C SER A 2 8.32 1.68 -23.12
N VAL A 3 8.69 2.39 -22.06
CA VAL A 3 9.17 3.78 -22.15
C VAL A 3 10.57 3.79 -22.75
N LYS A 4 10.86 4.63 -23.75
CA LYS A 4 12.19 4.73 -24.35
C LYS A 4 12.76 6.14 -24.19
N LEU A 5 14.01 6.27 -23.75
CA LEU A 5 14.76 7.53 -23.71
C LEU A 5 15.75 7.62 -24.88
N GLU A 6 15.72 8.73 -25.60
CA GLU A 6 16.74 9.13 -26.57
C GLU A 6 17.27 10.50 -26.18
N ILE A 7 18.60 10.64 -26.04
CA ILE A 7 19.26 11.93 -25.84
C ILE A 7 19.52 12.51 -27.24
N GLN A 8 19.10 13.74 -27.49
CA GLN A 8 19.28 14.40 -28.79
C GLN A 8 20.54 15.24 -28.81
N ASN A 9 20.79 16.00 -27.74
CA ASN A 9 21.97 16.84 -27.61
C ASN A 9 22.31 17.09 -26.13
N ILE A 10 23.52 17.57 -25.92
CA ILE A 10 23.98 18.09 -24.64
C ILE A 10 24.68 19.43 -24.87
N LEU A 11 24.37 20.40 -24.01
CA LEU A 11 25.09 21.66 -23.87
C LEU A 11 25.64 21.72 -22.44
N VAL A 12 26.93 22.01 -22.32
CA VAL A 12 27.57 22.36 -21.05
C VAL A 12 28.11 23.77 -21.22
N TYR A 13 27.79 24.68 -20.31
CA TYR A 13 28.21 26.08 -20.40
C TYR A 13 28.69 26.56 -19.04
N SER A 14 29.88 27.17 -19.00
CA SER A 14 30.46 27.83 -17.83
C SER A 14 30.13 29.31 -17.86
N GLU A 15 29.42 29.78 -16.84
CA GLU A 15 29.12 31.20 -16.68
C GLU A 15 30.37 31.99 -16.26
N LEU A 16 31.22 31.36 -15.44
CA LEU A 16 32.41 32.00 -14.87
C LEU A 16 33.46 32.35 -15.92
N ASN A 17 33.70 31.45 -16.87
CA ASN A 17 34.80 31.55 -17.83
C ASN A 17 34.35 31.77 -19.28
N ASP A 18 33.04 31.88 -19.54
CA ASP A 18 32.45 31.96 -20.88
C ASP A 18 32.97 30.87 -21.82
N ARG A 19 32.86 29.63 -21.36
CA ARG A 19 33.29 28.42 -22.09
C ARG A 19 32.13 27.47 -22.26
N TYR A 20 32.16 26.68 -23.33
CA TYR A 20 31.06 25.76 -23.65
C TYR A 20 31.52 24.45 -24.28
N PHE A 21 30.64 23.47 -24.23
CA PHE A 21 30.69 22.24 -25.01
C PHE A 21 29.30 21.95 -25.53
N TYR A 22 29.20 21.63 -26.82
CA TYR A 22 27.95 21.20 -27.43
C TYR A 22 28.18 20.02 -28.37
N THR A 23 27.29 19.04 -28.30
CA THR A 23 27.24 17.97 -29.29
C THR A 23 25.84 17.40 -29.42
N THR A 24 25.58 16.79 -30.57
CA THR A 24 24.36 16.02 -30.84
C THR A 24 24.63 14.53 -30.74
N PHE A 25 23.60 13.74 -30.46
CA PHE A 25 23.68 12.28 -30.51
C PHE A 25 22.75 11.76 -31.60
N ASP A 26 23.25 10.81 -32.39
CA ASP A 26 22.46 10.08 -33.36
C ASP A 26 21.69 8.92 -32.69
N ASN A 27 20.68 8.39 -33.38
CA ASN A 27 19.75 7.38 -32.87
C ASN A 27 20.36 5.96 -32.74
N LYS A 28 21.56 5.73 -33.28
CA LYS A 28 22.27 4.45 -33.26
C LYS A 28 23.48 4.51 -32.33
N LEU A 29 24.69 4.45 -32.88
CA LEU A 29 25.95 4.35 -32.15
C LEU A 29 26.62 5.73 -32.13
N ASN A 30 27.05 6.16 -30.96
CA ASN A 30 27.76 7.41 -30.73
C ASN A 30 29.10 7.09 -30.08
N VAL A 31 30.20 7.52 -30.69
CA VAL A 31 31.57 7.23 -30.25
C VAL A 31 32.24 8.53 -29.83
N ILE A 32 32.41 8.70 -28.53
CA ILE A 32 33.12 9.82 -27.92
C ILE A 32 34.60 9.47 -27.88
N TYR A 33 35.45 10.28 -28.50
CA TYR A 33 36.88 10.02 -28.57
C TYR A 33 37.73 11.26 -28.32
N GLY A 34 39.00 11.03 -27.99
CA GLY A 34 39.99 12.05 -27.73
C GLY A 34 41.08 11.56 -26.80
N LYS A 35 42.08 12.40 -26.54
CA LYS A 35 43.24 12.05 -25.73
C LYS A 35 42.84 11.57 -24.34
N ASN A 36 43.68 10.75 -23.70
CA ASN A 36 43.51 10.44 -22.28
C ASN A 36 43.32 11.74 -21.49
N THR A 37 42.43 11.71 -20.50
CA THR A 37 42.14 12.89 -19.66
C THR A 37 41.52 14.09 -20.40
N ALA A 38 41.10 13.96 -21.67
CA ALA A 38 40.44 15.05 -22.42
C ALA A 38 39.07 15.49 -21.87
N GLY A 39 38.38 14.62 -21.10
CA GLY A 39 37.03 14.89 -20.56
C GLY A 39 35.92 13.96 -21.07
N LYS A 40 36.26 12.84 -21.72
CA LYS A 40 35.28 11.85 -22.23
C LYS A 40 34.39 11.26 -21.14
N SER A 41 35.00 10.74 -20.07
CA SER A 41 34.27 10.18 -18.93
C SER A 41 33.51 11.27 -18.17
N THR A 42 34.09 12.49 -18.10
CA THR A 42 33.41 13.68 -17.56
C THR A 42 32.11 13.97 -18.31
N LEU A 43 32.12 13.93 -19.65
CA LEU A 43 30.92 14.12 -20.46
C LEU A 43 29.83 13.08 -20.16
N ILE A 44 30.21 11.80 -20.09
CA ILE A 44 29.27 10.71 -19.73
C ILE A 44 28.70 10.92 -18.32
N GLN A 45 29.54 11.31 -17.36
CA GLN A 45 29.12 11.59 -15.99
C GLN A 45 28.20 12.81 -15.91
N LEU A 46 28.43 13.84 -16.73
CA LEU A 46 27.54 15.01 -16.82
C LEU A 46 26.16 14.65 -17.36
N ILE A 47 26.06 13.67 -18.28
CA ILE A 47 24.75 13.15 -18.72
C ILE A 47 23.98 12.56 -17.53
N LEU A 48 24.62 11.71 -16.72
CA LEU A 48 23.99 11.11 -15.53
C LEU A 48 23.64 12.18 -14.48
N TYR A 49 24.56 13.12 -14.26
CA TYR A 49 24.39 14.25 -13.33
C TYR A 49 23.22 15.16 -13.74
N ALA A 50 23.01 15.38 -15.03
CA ALA A 50 21.88 16.17 -15.54
C ALA A 50 20.51 15.51 -15.29
N PHE A 51 20.46 14.18 -15.14
CA PHE A 51 19.27 13.47 -14.68
C PHE A 51 19.10 13.48 -13.14
N GLY A 52 20.04 14.09 -12.41
CA GLY A 52 20.01 14.21 -10.95
C GLY A 52 20.72 13.08 -10.20
N ILE A 53 21.51 12.24 -10.88
CA ILE A 53 22.34 11.23 -10.21
C ILE A 53 23.55 11.93 -9.58
N ASN A 54 23.71 11.80 -8.26
CA ASN A 54 24.82 12.38 -7.53
C ASN A 54 25.99 11.41 -7.32
N ASP A 55 25.83 10.12 -7.66
CA ASP A 55 26.89 9.13 -7.57
C ASP A 55 28.11 9.57 -8.39
N ASN A 56 29.30 9.54 -7.77
CA ASN A 56 30.54 10.06 -8.33
C ASN A 56 30.59 11.58 -8.60
N LYS A 57 29.69 12.42 -8.03
CA LYS A 57 29.77 13.91 -8.14
C LYS A 57 31.16 14.46 -7.80
N ILE A 58 31.90 13.80 -6.89
CA ILE A 58 33.29 14.16 -6.53
C ILE A 58 34.22 14.20 -7.76
N LYS A 59 34.01 13.33 -8.76
CA LYS A 59 34.81 13.30 -10.00
C LYS A 59 34.51 14.49 -10.92
N LEU A 60 33.35 15.11 -10.77
CA LEU A 60 32.95 16.32 -11.47
C LEU A 60 33.39 17.59 -10.74
N SER A 61 34.07 17.49 -9.58
CA SER A 61 34.45 18.66 -8.77
C SER A 61 35.20 19.73 -9.58
N GLU A 62 36.18 19.34 -10.39
CA GLU A 62 36.96 20.26 -11.23
C GLU A 62 36.05 21.08 -12.16
N ILE A 63 35.20 20.43 -12.97
CA ILE A 63 34.33 21.14 -13.90
C ILE A 63 33.20 21.91 -13.21
N LEU A 64 32.69 21.42 -12.07
CA LEU A 64 31.64 22.12 -11.33
C LEU A 64 32.14 23.41 -10.68
N THR A 65 33.45 23.57 -10.44
CA THR A 65 34.00 24.85 -9.96
C THR A 65 33.93 25.96 -11.01
N GLU A 66 33.64 25.63 -12.27
CA GLU A 66 33.45 26.60 -13.35
C GLU A 66 32.02 27.16 -13.43
N GLU A 67 31.18 26.93 -12.41
CA GLU A 67 29.79 27.38 -12.33
C GLU A 67 28.98 27.02 -13.58
N ILE A 68 29.10 25.75 -13.99
CA ILE A 68 28.44 25.27 -15.21
C ILE A 68 26.95 25.04 -15.02
N PHE A 69 26.18 25.22 -16.10
CA PHE A 69 24.93 24.49 -16.29
C PHE A 69 25.10 23.40 -17.35
N VAL A 70 24.36 22.30 -17.18
CA VAL A 70 24.25 21.20 -18.14
C VAL A 70 22.81 21.13 -18.63
N ARG A 71 22.61 21.23 -19.94
CA ARG A 71 21.32 21.03 -20.60
C ARG A 71 21.34 19.76 -21.43
N LEU A 72 20.32 18.92 -21.25
CA LEU A 72 20.01 17.77 -22.10
C LEU A 72 18.66 17.97 -22.75
N ASP A 73 18.62 17.96 -24.08
CA ASP A 73 17.37 17.81 -24.81
C ASP A 73 17.15 16.32 -25.14
N CYS A 74 15.99 15.80 -24.77
CA CYS A 74 15.66 14.39 -24.81
C CYS A 74 14.31 14.16 -25.51
N VAL A 75 14.17 12.98 -26.10
CA VAL A 75 12.88 12.44 -26.57
C VAL A 75 12.55 11.21 -25.75
N ILE A 76 11.41 11.26 -25.07
CA ILE A 76 10.85 10.13 -24.34
C ILE A 76 9.68 9.58 -25.14
N THR A 77 9.78 8.33 -25.58
CA THR A 77 8.69 7.67 -26.31
C THR A 77 7.84 6.85 -25.34
N LYS A 78 6.56 7.20 -25.20
CA LYS A 78 5.55 6.44 -24.44
C LYS A 78 4.37 6.12 -25.33
N ASN A 79 3.91 4.88 -25.36
CA ASN A 79 2.72 4.46 -26.14
C ASN A 79 2.79 4.89 -27.62
N ASN A 80 3.98 4.84 -28.23
CA ASN A 80 4.30 5.31 -29.58
C ASN A 80 4.22 6.84 -29.80
N GLU A 81 3.97 7.62 -28.76
CA GLU A 81 4.04 9.08 -28.79
C GLU A 81 5.45 9.56 -28.40
N LYS A 82 6.02 10.47 -29.19
CA LYS A 82 7.33 11.06 -28.93
C LYS A 82 7.17 12.39 -28.19
N LEU A 83 7.59 12.41 -26.94
CA LEU A 83 7.48 13.55 -26.05
C LEU A 83 8.85 14.21 -25.88
N LYS A 84 8.96 15.51 -26.14
CA LYS A 84 10.22 16.27 -26.00
C LYS A 84 10.35 16.80 -24.57
N PHE A 85 11.51 16.57 -23.96
CA PHE A 85 11.84 17.06 -22.64
C PHE A 85 13.18 17.78 -22.68
N THR A 86 13.33 18.82 -21.87
CA THR A 86 14.62 19.47 -21.62
C THR A 86 14.93 19.37 -20.14
N PHE A 87 16.08 18.79 -19.81
CA PHE A 87 16.61 18.71 -18.45
C PHE A 87 17.76 19.69 -18.31
N ILE A 88 17.73 20.55 -17.31
CA ILE A 88 18.79 21.52 -17.02
C ILE A 88 19.24 21.32 -15.58
N ARG A 89 20.54 21.18 -15.39
CA ARG A 89 21.17 20.98 -14.08
C ARG A 89 22.19 22.09 -13.85
N GLN A 90 22.00 22.84 -12.77
CA GLN A 90 22.98 23.80 -12.28
C GLN A 90 23.14 23.58 -10.78
N ASP A 91 24.34 23.18 -10.37
CA ASP A 91 24.69 22.81 -9.00
C ASP A 91 23.67 21.86 -8.32
N GLU A 92 22.95 22.31 -7.29
CA GLU A 92 21.96 21.50 -6.59
C GLU A 92 20.54 21.65 -7.13
N THR A 93 20.35 22.43 -8.20
CA THR A 93 19.06 22.64 -8.85
C THR A 93 18.92 21.81 -10.12
N LEU A 94 17.78 21.14 -10.29
CA LEU A 94 17.40 20.44 -11.52
C LEU A 94 16.06 20.99 -12.00
N ILE A 95 15.99 21.33 -13.28
CA ILE A 95 14.83 21.91 -13.94
C ILE A 95 14.44 21.00 -15.10
N VAL A 96 13.15 20.70 -15.20
CA VAL A 96 12.58 19.89 -16.28
C VAL A 96 11.52 20.70 -17.00
N LYS A 97 11.72 20.94 -18.29
CA LYS A 97 10.69 21.45 -19.19
C LYS A 97 10.02 20.27 -19.90
N ASP A 98 8.71 20.16 -19.71
CA ASP A 98 7.90 19.11 -20.30
C ASP A 98 7.45 19.44 -21.75
N PRO A 99 6.78 18.51 -22.47
CA PRO A 99 6.31 18.72 -23.83
C PRO A 99 5.28 19.85 -23.97
N ASN A 100 4.58 20.19 -22.89
CA ASN A 100 3.59 21.26 -22.84
C ASN A 100 4.21 22.61 -22.44
N SER A 101 5.54 22.70 -22.42
CA SER A 101 6.31 23.86 -21.96
C SER A 101 6.09 24.21 -20.48
N LYS A 102 5.57 23.28 -19.67
CA LYS A 102 5.53 23.44 -18.22
C LYS A 102 6.94 23.20 -17.68
N VAL A 103 7.39 24.11 -16.82
CA VAL A 103 8.67 24.02 -16.13
C VAL A 103 8.44 23.49 -14.72
N ILE A 104 9.23 22.50 -14.32
CA ILE A 104 9.24 21.90 -12.98
C ILE A 104 10.65 22.06 -12.42
N ARG A 105 10.76 22.57 -11.19
CA ARG A 105 12.04 22.87 -10.56
C ARG A 105 12.19 22.09 -9.25
N PHE A 106 13.37 21.50 -9.06
CA PHE A 106 13.79 20.78 -7.85
C PHE A 106 15.08 21.42 -7.32
N ASN A 107 15.01 22.10 -6.17
CA ASN A 107 16.14 22.81 -5.58
C ASN A 107 16.75 22.01 -4.42
N GLY A 108 18.07 21.95 -4.30
CA GLY A 108 18.70 21.27 -3.16
C GLY A 108 18.69 19.74 -3.26
N ILE A 109 18.84 19.19 -4.47
CA ILE A 109 18.90 17.73 -4.70
C ILE A 109 20.32 17.15 -4.52
N GLY A 110 21.24 17.87 -3.87
CA GLY A 110 22.64 17.45 -3.69
C GLY A 110 22.84 16.26 -2.76
N SER A 111 21.85 15.95 -1.92
CA SER A 111 21.81 14.76 -1.07
C SER A 111 20.68 13.83 -1.51
N ASP A 112 20.99 12.53 -1.62
CA ASP A 112 20.03 11.50 -2.02
C ASP A 112 18.84 11.34 -1.05
N GLN A 113 19.00 11.85 0.18
CA GLN A 113 17.99 11.82 1.25
C GLN A 113 17.21 13.14 1.40
N SER A 114 17.54 14.17 0.62
CA SER A 114 16.82 15.45 0.66
C SER A 114 15.36 15.27 0.23
N ALA A 115 14.45 16.08 0.80
CA ALA A 115 13.03 16.03 0.45
C ALA A 115 12.79 16.26 -1.04
N GLU A 116 13.57 17.14 -1.67
CA GLU A 116 13.51 17.42 -3.10
C GLU A 116 14.06 16.28 -3.95
N HIS A 117 15.12 15.59 -3.52
CA HIS A 117 15.59 14.38 -4.22
C HIS A 117 14.57 13.24 -4.14
N ILE A 118 13.85 13.08 -3.02
CA ILE A 118 12.74 12.12 -2.92
C ILE A 118 11.61 12.46 -3.90
N LYS A 119 11.27 13.74 -4.06
CA LYS A 119 10.28 14.18 -5.06
C LYS A 119 10.77 13.94 -6.49
N LEU A 120 12.04 14.26 -6.76
CA LEU A 120 12.69 14.00 -8.05
C LEU A 120 12.62 12.52 -8.40
N LYS A 121 12.97 11.64 -7.47
CA LYS A 121 12.87 10.19 -7.65
C LYS A 121 11.47 9.75 -8.01
N LYS A 122 10.44 10.23 -7.30
CA LYS A 122 9.04 9.93 -7.64
C LYS A 122 8.64 10.46 -9.03
N TYR A 123 9.15 11.63 -9.41
CA TYR A 123 8.97 12.19 -10.75
C TYR A 123 9.59 11.27 -11.82
N PHE A 124 10.84 10.82 -11.63
CA PHE A 124 11.50 9.89 -12.55
C PHE A 124 10.84 8.51 -12.59
N ASN A 125 10.39 7.98 -11.45
CA ASN A 125 9.61 6.75 -11.38
C ASN A 125 8.36 6.83 -12.27
N SER A 126 7.63 7.94 -12.17
CA SER A 126 6.44 8.19 -13.01
C SER A 126 6.81 8.44 -14.48
N LEU A 127 7.93 9.14 -14.73
CA LEU A 127 8.39 9.47 -16.07
C LEU A 127 8.86 8.24 -16.84
N PHE A 128 9.45 7.23 -16.18
CA PHE A 128 9.97 6.02 -16.82
C PHE A 128 9.13 4.77 -16.57
N ASP A 129 7.98 4.89 -15.91
CA ASP A 129 7.18 3.77 -15.42
C ASP A 129 8.03 2.80 -14.58
N PHE A 130 8.94 3.36 -13.78
CA PHE A 130 9.90 2.63 -12.97
C PHE A 130 9.40 2.46 -11.53
N ASN A 131 9.20 1.19 -11.14
CA ASN A 131 8.57 0.79 -9.89
C ASN A 131 9.31 -0.38 -9.21
N LEU A 132 10.63 -0.47 -9.43
CA LEU A 132 11.47 -1.40 -8.69
C LEU A 132 11.44 -1.03 -7.20
N LEU A 133 11.19 -2.02 -6.37
CA LEU A 133 11.27 -1.92 -4.93
C LEU A 133 12.39 -2.81 -4.42
N LEU A 134 13.04 -2.39 -3.34
CA LEU A 134 14.13 -3.11 -2.73
C LEU A 134 13.92 -3.20 -1.23
N GLU A 135 14.29 -4.34 -0.65
CA GLU A 135 14.23 -4.57 0.79
C GLU A 135 15.57 -4.23 1.45
N SER A 136 15.51 -3.50 2.56
CA SER A 136 16.66 -3.21 3.41
C SER A 136 16.35 -3.52 4.88
N ASN A 137 17.27 -3.20 5.78
CA ASN A 137 17.03 -3.35 7.21
C ASN A 137 15.94 -2.40 7.75
N SER A 138 15.67 -1.28 7.08
CA SER A 138 14.61 -0.34 7.46
C SER A 138 13.25 -0.67 6.83
N GLY A 139 13.16 -1.74 6.03
CA GLY A 139 11.95 -2.15 5.32
C GLY A 139 12.08 -2.03 3.80
N ILE A 140 10.93 -2.09 3.11
CA ILE A 140 10.84 -1.97 1.66
C ILE A 140 10.71 -0.50 1.27
N SER A 141 11.47 -0.11 0.25
CA SER A 141 11.41 1.23 -0.32
C SER A 141 11.60 1.18 -1.83
N GLU A 142 11.20 2.26 -2.51
CA GLU A 142 11.51 2.46 -3.92
C GLU A 142 13.02 2.38 -4.14
N ALA A 143 13.46 1.81 -5.26
CA ALA A 143 14.88 1.71 -5.57
C ALA A 143 15.52 3.08 -5.86
N PRO A 144 16.84 3.26 -5.63
CA PRO A 144 17.56 4.48 -6.00
C PRO A 144 17.48 4.77 -7.51
N MET A 145 17.55 6.04 -7.91
CA MET A 145 17.47 6.45 -9.32
C MET A 145 18.58 5.83 -10.18
N GLU A 146 19.73 5.57 -9.58
CA GLU A 146 20.88 4.89 -10.18
C GLU A 146 20.51 3.53 -10.78
N THR A 147 19.61 2.81 -10.11
CA THR A 147 19.17 1.48 -10.56
C THR A 147 18.35 1.52 -11.85
N LEU A 148 17.81 2.69 -12.22
CA LEU A 148 17.19 2.95 -13.52
C LEU A 148 18.21 2.83 -14.66
N PHE A 149 19.44 3.33 -14.45
CA PHE A 149 20.54 3.36 -15.42
C PHE A 149 21.48 2.16 -15.31
N LEU A 150 21.48 1.43 -14.20
CA LEU A 150 22.43 0.32 -13.95
C LEU A 150 22.49 -0.77 -15.05
N PRO A 151 21.38 -1.22 -15.68
CA PRO A 151 21.46 -2.17 -16.80
C PRO A 151 22.07 -1.59 -18.08
N TYR A 152 22.13 -0.25 -18.14
CA TYR A 152 22.44 0.54 -19.32
C TYR A 152 23.78 1.25 -19.22
N TYR A 153 24.41 1.29 -18.03
CA TYR A 153 25.64 2.03 -17.81
C TYR A 153 26.75 1.13 -17.29
N VAL A 154 27.88 1.12 -17.98
CA VAL A 154 29.13 0.46 -17.55
C VAL A 154 30.15 1.54 -17.23
N SER A 155 30.49 1.67 -15.94
CA SER A 155 31.46 2.69 -15.47
C SER A 155 32.91 2.29 -15.79
N GLN A 156 33.77 3.30 -16.02
CA GLN A 156 35.20 3.11 -16.24
C GLN A 156 35.91 2.39 -15.08
N ASP A 157 35.65 2.82 -13.83
CA ASP A 157 36.38 2.34 -12.65
C ASP A 157 36.14 0.84 -12.36
N VAL A 158 34.87 0.48 -12.20
CA VAL A 158 34.47 -0.82 -11.63
C VAL A 158 33.56 -1.63 -12.55
N GLY A 159 32.91 -0.99 -13.53
CA GLY A 159 31.94 -1.63 -14.42
C GLY A 159 32.56 -2.73 -15.28
N TRP A 160 33.82 -2.56 -15.70
CA TRP A 160 34.59 -3.55 -16.46
C TRP A 160 35.29 -4.60 -15.59
N VAL A 161 34.94 -4.71 -14.31
CA VAL A 161 35.50 -5.73 -13.38
C VAL A 161 34.39 -6.45 -12.63
N TYR A 162 33.37 -5.71 -12.18
CA TYR A 162 32.34 -6.21 -11.29
C TYR A 162 30.96 -6.11 -11.93
N LEU A 163 30.25 -7.24 -11.95
CA LEU A 163 28.89 -7.30 -12.45
C LEU A 163 27.96 -6.46 -11.56
N ARG A 164 27.09 -5.67 -12.21
CA ARG A 164 26.06 -4.84 -11.54
C ARG A 164 26.66 -3.85 -10.53
N LYS A 165 27.90 -3.43 -10.74
CA LYS A 165 28.56 -2.36 -9.97
C LYS A 165 29.03 -1.25 -10.91
N SER A 166 28.14 -0.31 -11.18
CA SER A 166 28.47 0.98 -11.81
C SER A 166 28.17 2.18 -10.91
N PHE A 167 27.42 1.95 -9.83
CA PHE A 167 27.01 2.93 -8.85
C PHE A 167 27.34 2.42 -7.44
N SER A 168 27.57 3.34 -6.50
CA SER A 168 27.85 3.00 -5.10
C SER A 168 26.56 2.62 -4.34
N ASN A 169 26.72 2.13 -3.11
CA ASN A 169 25.63 1.92 -2.15
C ASN A 169 24.49 0.98 -2.60
N LEU A 170 24.70 0.07 -3.55
CA LEU A 170 23.70 -0.96 -3.90
C LEU A 170 23.79 -2.21 -3.02
N THR A 171 24.89 -2.38 -2.29
CA THR A 171 25.16 -3.58 -1.48
C THR A 171 24.41 -3.63 -0.14
N PHE A 172 23.72 -2.54 0.27
CA PHE A 172 22.97 -2.55 1.53
C PHE A 172 21.59 -3.22 1.42
N TYR A 173 21.08 -3.39 0.19
CA TYR A 173 19.80 -4.05 -0.07
C TYR A 173 19.95 -5.57 0.01
N LYS A 174 19.00 -6.20 0.69
CA LYS A 174 18.89 -7.66 0.76
C LYS A 174 18.43 -8.19 -0.60
N ASN A 175 18.99 -9.32 -1.04
CA ASN A 175 18.61 -9.99 -2.30
C ASN A 175 18.61 -9.06 -3.52
N PHE A 176 19.45 -8.00 -3.52
CA PHE A 176 19.48 -6.99 -4.59
C PHE A 176 19.57 -7.60 -5.98
N LYS A 177 20.43 -8.61 -6.15
CA LYS A 177 20.66 -9.27 -7.45
C LYS A 177 19.37 -9.91 -7.96
N GLU A 178 18.70 -10.69 -7.12
CA GLU A 178 17.44 -11.38 -7.45
C GLU A 178 16.34 -10.37 -7.78
N ASP A 179 16.12 -9.37 -6.92
CA ASP A 179 15.05 -8.39 -7.08
C ASP A 179 15.28 -7.49 -8.31
N PHE A 180 16.52 -7.06 -8.53
CA PHE A 180 16.91 -6.31 -9.72
C PHE A 180 16.69 -7.13 -11.00
N LEU A 181 17.12 -8.39 -11.02
CA LEU A 181 16.97 -9.24 -12.20
C LEU A 181 15.50 -9.59 -12.45
N ASP A 182 14.73 -9.96 -11.41
CA ASP A 182 13.31 -10.30 -11.56
C ASP A 182 12.52 -9.12 -12.12
N TYR A 183 12.81 -7.90 -11.65
CA TYR A 183 12.23 -6.67 -12.16
C TYR A 183 12.52 -6.48 -13.65
N TYR A 184 13.81 -6.38 -14.01
CA TYR A 184 14.24 -6.12 -15.39
C TYR A 184 13.91 -7.26 -16.37
N LEU A 185 13.54 -8.44 -15.84
CA LEU A 185 13.10 -9.60 -16.62
C LEU A 185 11.59 -9.84 -16.60
N GLY A 186 10.83 -9.01 -15.87
CA GLY A 186 9.36 -9.07 -15.79
C GLY A 186 8.86 -10.35 -15.12
N ILE A 187 9.56 -10.81 -14.08
CA ILE A 187 9.23 -12.05 -13.37
C ILE A 187 8.32 -11.78 -12.18
N GLU A 188 8.74 -10.96 -11.22
CA GLU A 188 8.05 -10.71 -9.95
C GLU A 188 8.59 -9.40 -9.33
N ASN A 189 7.78 -8.73 -8.51
CA ASN A 189 8.19 -7.58 -7.68
C ASN A 189 8.10 -7.91 -6.18
N VAL A 190 8.78 -7.13 -5.34
CA VAL A 190 8.79 -7.29 -3.88
C VAL A 190 7.39 -7.13 -3.28
N ILE A 191 6.54 -6.23 -3.82
CA ILE A 191 5.13 -6.11 -3.42
C ILE A 191 4.39 -7.41 -3.63
N ASP A 192 4.57 -8.06 -4.80
CA ASP A 192 3.89 -9.31 -5.12
C ASP A 192 4.20 -10.37 -4.05
N ARG A 193 5.46 -10.43 -3.60
CA ARG A 193 5.89 -11.35 -2.53
C ARG A 193 5.27 -11.01 -1.18
N GLU A 194 5.18 -9.73 -0.82
CA GLU A 194 4.55 -9.31 0.44
C GLU A 194 3.03 -9.55 0.46
N GLU A 195 2.33 -9.17 -0.61
CA GLU A 195 0.89 -9.36 -0.73
C GLU A 195 0.54 -10.84 -0.71
N LYS A 196 1.31 -11.66 -1.44
CA LYS A 196 1.20 -13.11 -1.38
C LYS A 196 1.39 -13.63 0.05
N ARG A 197 2.43 -13.20 0.78
CA ARG A 197 2.65 -13.59 2.19
C ARG A 197 1.50 -13.17 3.11
N LYS A 198 0.95 -11.97 2.92
CA LYS A 198 -0.23 -11.50 3.68
C LYS A 198 -1.43 -12.41 3.44
N ILE A 199 -1.73 -12.72 2.17
CA ILE A 199 -2.82 -13.63 1.79
C ILE A 199 -2.57 -15.05 2.36
N GLU A 200 -1.34 -15.57 2.29
CA GLU A 200 -1.00 -16.89 2.84
C GLU A 200 -1.20 -16.96 4.36
N ASN A 201 -0.83 -15.91 5.10
CA ASN A 201 -1.01 -15.84 6.55
C ASN A 201 -2.49 -15.76 6.93
N GLU A 202 -3.27 -14.93 6.23
CA GLU A 202 -4.73 -14.82 6.42
C GLU A 202 -5.43 -16.14 6.07
N LEU A 203 -5.02 -16.80 4.99
CA LEU A 203 -5.52 -18.13 4.62
C LEU A 203 -5.26 -19.14 5.74
N ARG A 204 -4.04 -19.15 6.31
CA ARG A 204 -3.69 -20.05 7.42
C ARG A 204 -4.53 -19.77 8.66
N SER A 205 -4.77 -18.50 9.03
CA SER A 205 -5.60 -18.19 10.19
C SER A 205 -7.06 -18.60 9.98
N LEU A 206 -7.63 -18.34 8.81
CA LEU A 206 -9.01 -18.74 8.49
C LEU A 206 -9.16 -20.26 8.44
N GLN A 207 -8.16 -20.98 7.91
CA GLN A 207 -8.15 -22.46 7.93
C GLN A 207 -8.09 -23.02 9.36
N GLN A 208 -7.33 -22.39 10.26
CA GLN A 208 -7.29 -22.79 11.67
C GLN A 208 -8.64 -22.54 12.36
N GLN A 209 -9.28 -21.39 12.11
CA GLN A 209 -10.62 -21.09 12.64
C GLN A 209 -11.67 -22.06 12.10
N MET A 210 -11.66 -22.33 10.79
CA MET A 210 -12.59 -23.28 10.18
C MET A 210 -12.39 -24.70 10.75
N LYS A 211 -11.14 -25.11 10.96
CA LYS A 211 -10.83 -26.38 11.63
C LYS A 211 -11.40 -26.41 13.04
N PHE A 212 -11.18 -25.38 13.85
CA PHE A 212 -11.75 -25.29 15.19
C PHE A 212 -13.28 -25.43 15.19
N PHE A 213 -14.00 -24.70 14.32
CA PHE A 213 -15.46 -24.83 14.24
C PHE A 213 -15.92 -26.20 13.74
N SER A 214 -15.17 -26.82 12.82
CA SER A 214 -15.47 -28.17 12.34
C SER A 214 -15.22 -29.22 13.42
N ASP A 215 -14.17 -29.05 14.23
CA ASP A 215 -13.87 -29.92 15.36
C ASP A 215 -14.98 -29.80 16.43
N VAL A 216 -15.45 -28.57 16.73
CA VAL A 216 -16.59 -28.33 17.64
C VAL A 216 -17.89 -28.93 17.10
N GLU A 217 -18.13 -28.87 15.78
CA GLU A 217 -19.27 -29.53 15.13
C GLU A 217 -19.20 -31.06 15.31
N GLN A 218 -18.02 -31.65 15.11
CA GLN A 218 -17.79 -33.10 15.22
C GLN A 218 -17.82 -33.63 16.64
N GLU A 219 -17.35 -32.86 17.63
CA GLU A 219 -17.35 -33.28 19.04
C GLU A 219 -18.75 -33.25 19.66
N ASN A 220 -19.67 -32.46 19.10
CA ASN A 220 -21.05 -32.33 19.58
C ASN A 220 -22.05 -33.15 18.75
N GLN A 221 -21.81 -34.46 18.56
CA GLN A 221 -22.72 -35.37 17.84
C GLN A 221 -24.15 -35.46 18.42
N GLU A 222 -24.38 -34.99 19.65
CA GLU A 222 -25.73 -34.86 20.24
C GLU A 222 -26.59 -33.77 19.57
N LEU A 223 -25.99 -32.86 18.79
CA LEU A 223 -26.68 -31.81 18.03
C LEU A 223 -27.48 -32.37 16.84
N GLU A 224 -26.97 -33.43 16.19
CA GLU A 224 -27.64 -34.09 15.04
C GLU A 224 -28.92 -34.83 15.48
N VAL A 225 -28.90 -35.43 16.68
CA VAL A 225 -30.03 -36.16 17.28
C VAL A 225 -31.16 -35.21 17.68
N SER A 226 -30.86 -33.94 17.96
CA SER A 226 -31.83 -32.92 18.36
C SER A 226 -32.75 -32.47 17.22
N GLN A 227 -32.31 -32.55 15.95
CA GLN A 227 -33.15 -32.21 14.79
C GLN A 227 -34.32 -33.18 14.61
N ILE A 228 -34.10 -34.48 14.88
CA ILE A 228 -35.13 -35.53 14.72
C ILE A 228 -36.25 -35.41 15.77
N ILE A 229 -35.96 -34.88 16.97
CA ILE A 229 -36.94 -34.72 18.04
C ILE A 229 -37.89 -33.54 17.78
N ASN A 230 -37.43 -32.52 17.06
CA ASN A 230 -38.17 -31.26 16.88
C ASN A 230 -39.42 -31.38 15.99
N ASP A 231 -39.36 -32.24 14.96
CA ASP A 231 -40.46 -32.41 14.01
C ASP A 231 -41.67 -33.14 14.61
N SER A 232 -41.48 -33.89 15.71
CA SER A 232 -42.58 -34.62 16.38
C SER A 232 -43.39 -33.79 17.39
N LEU A 233 -42.91 -32.59 17.80
CA LEU A 233 -43.44 -31.84 18.96
C LEU A 233 -43.81 -30.36 18.68
N ALA A 234 -43.55 -29.84 17.47
CA ALA A 234 -43.64 -28.41 17.16
C ALA A 234 -45.05 -27.78 17.25
N GLY A 235 -46.13 -28.56 17.12
CA GLY A 235 -47.50 -28.04 17.15
C GLY A 235 -48.02 -27.72 18.55
N LYS A 236 -48.03 -28.74 19.43
CA LYS A 236 -48.67 -28.63 20.76
C LYS A 236 -47.84 -27.82 21.77
N ALA A 237 -46.52 -27.88 21.69
CA ALA A 237 -45.65 -27.14 22.62
C ALA A 237 -45.72 -25.61 22.39
N ASN A 238 -45.80 -25.17 21.13
CA ASN A 238 -45.89 -23.74 20.79
C ASN A 238 -47.23 -23.12 21.21
N GLU A 239 -48.35 -23.80 20.98
CA GLU A 239 -49.67 -23.34 21.44
C GLU A 239 -49.71 -23.16 22.97
N LEU A 240 -49.10 -24.08 23.71
CA LEU A 240 -49.02 -24.03 25.18
C LEU A 240 -48.11 -22.90 25.69
N ILE A 241 -46.96 -22.66 25.06
CA ILE A 241 -46.08 -21.55 25.45
C ILE A 241 -46.75 -20.20 25.19
N ILE A 242 -47.44 -20.04 24.06
CA ILE A 242 -48.20 -18.83 23.76
C ILE A 242 -49.31 -18.65 24.80
N SER A 243 -50.04 -19.71 25.15
CA SER A 243 -51.07 -19.69 26.19
C SER A 243 -50.50 -19.29 27.55
N LEU A 244 -49.42 -19.95 28.00
CA LEU A 244 -48.76 -19.65 29.29
C LEU A 244 -48.18 -18.23 29.33
N SER A 245 -47.60 -17.76 28.23
CA SER A 245 -47.07 -16.39 28.11
C SER A 245 -48.20 -15.36 28.25
N ASN A 246 -49.30 -15.56 27.54
CA ASN A 246 -50.47 -14.68 27.59
C ASN A 246 -51.08 -14.69 29.00
N ASN A 247 -51.32 -15.87 29.58
CA ASN A 247 -51.87 -16.02 30.92
C ASN A 247 -50.99 -15.38 32.01
N LYS A 248 -49.66 -15.48 31.89
CA LYS A 248 -48.73 -14.78 32.80
C LYS A 248 -48.78 -13.26 32.62
N SER A 249 -48.89 -12.77 31.38
CA SER A 249 -49.00 -11.32 31.12
C SER A 249 -50.29 -10.74 31.70
N ASP A 250 -51.40 -11.48 31.62
CA ASP A 250 -52.68 -11.11 32.23
C ASP A 250 -52.59 -11.13 33.76
N LEU A 251 -51.92 -12.12 34.35
CA LEU A 251 -51.68 -12.19 35.79
C LEU A 251 -50.88 -10.97 36.29
N ILE A 252 -49.79 -10.60 35.59
CA ILE A 252 -48.99 -9.42 35.93
C ILE A 252 -49.85 -8.14 35.90
N THR A 253 -50.74 -8.03 34.91
CA THR A 253 -51.64 -6.89 34.78
C THR A 253 -52.63 -6.83 35.96
N LEU A 254 -53.22 -7.96 36.34
CA LEU A 254 -54.10 -8.05 37.50
C LEU A 254 -53.38 -7.73 38.82
N GLU A 255 -52.14 -8.19 39.00
CA GLU A 255 -51.32 -7.88 40.18
C GLU A 255 -51.00 -6.39 40.28
N LYS A 256 -50.70 -5.74 39.14
CA LYS A 256 -50.50 -4.29 39.07
C LYS A 256 -51.77 -3.53 39.44
N ASP A 257 -52.93 -3.95 38.91
CA ASP A 257 -54.22 -3.33 39.23
C ASP A 257 -54.60 -3.50 40.70
N TYR A 258 -54.29 -4.66 41.29
CA TYR A 258 -54.47 -4.92 42.71
C TYR A 258 -53.67 -3.95 43.58
N VAL A 259 -52.38 -3.77 43.28
CA VAL A 259 -51.52 -2.83 44.00
C VAL A 259 -52.06 -1.41 43.88
N ASN A 260 -52.47 -0.99 42.68
CA ASN A 260 -53.01 0.35 42.45
C ASN A 260 -54.30 0.62 43.24
N GLU A 261 -55.27 -0.29 43.22
CA GLU A 261 -56.52 -0.12 43.98
C GLU A 261 -56.32 -0.26 45.48
N SER A 262 -55.38 -1.11 45.94
CA SER A 262 -54.99 -1.23 47.34
C SER A 262 -54.35 0.07 47.87
N ASN A 263 -53.50 0.71 47.06
CA ASN A 263 -52.92 2.01 47.38
C ASN A 263 -54.00 3.10 47.49
N LYS A 264 -54.95 3.15 46.55
CA LYS A 264 -56.09 4.08 46.61
C LYS A 264 -56.94 3.87 47.86
N LEU A 265 -57.24 2.61 48.19
CA LEU A 265 -57.97 2.26 49.39
C LEU A 265 -57.24 2.74 50.66
N THR A 266 -55.94 2.50 50.74
CA THR A 266 -55.10 2.97 51.85
C THR A 266 -55.11 4.49 51.96
N PHE A 267 -54.97 5.20 50.83
CA PHE A 267 -55.06 6.65 50.78
C PHE A 267 -56.42 7.17 51.29
N TYR A 268 -57.54 6.60 50.82
CA TYR A 268 -58.86 7.01 51.27
C TYR A 268 -59.08 6.73 52.77
N ASN A 269 -58.60 5.60 53.28
CA ASN A 269 -58.66 5.27 54.71
C ASN A 269 -57.85 6.26 55.57
N GLN A 270 -56.63 6.61 55.14
CA GLN A 270 -55.81 7.62 55.82
C GLN A 270 -56.49 8.99 55.78
N ARG A 271 -57.02 9.40 54.62
CA ARG A 271 -57.73 10.67 54.47
C ARG A 271 -59.00 10.72 55.33
N LEU A 272 -59.76 9.63 55.39
CA LEU A 272 -60.94 9.51 56.26
C LEU A 272 -60.55 9.64 57.74
N SER A 273 -59.40 9.09 58.16
CA SER A 273 -58.88 9.25 59.53
C SER A 273 -58.59 10.71 59.86
N VAL A 274 -57.94 11.45 58.95
CA VAL A 274 -57.68 12.89 59.10
C VAL A 274 -58.98 13.68 59.15
N VAL A 275 -59.89 13.49 58.18
CA VAL A 275 -61.20 14.17 58.13
C VAL A 275 -62.02 13.89 59.39
N SER A 276 -61.96 12.67 59.93
CA SER A 276 -62.65 12.31 61.18
C SER A 276 -62.01 12.93 62.43
N LYS A 277 -60.72 13.28 62.39
CA LYS A 277 -60.08 14.11 63.44
C LYS A 277 -60.51 15.57 63.31
N VAL A 278 -60.47 16.14 62.10
CA VAL A 278 -60.92 17.51 61.81
C VAL A 278 -62.35 17.74 62.28
N LYS A 279 -63.28 16.85 61.89
CA LYS A 279 -64.68 16.90 62.34
C LYS A 279 -64.84 16.87 63.85
N ARG A 280 -64.06 16.04 64.56
CA ARG A 280 -64.10 15.97 66.03
C ARG A 280 -63.61 17.26 66.68
N ASN A 281 -62.61 17.89 66.07
CA ASN A 281 -62.06 19.16 66.54
C ASN A 281 -63.04 20.30 66.28
N HIS A 282 -63.58 20.45 65.06
CA HIS A 282 -64.59 21.48 64.73
C HIS A 282 -65.78 21.46 65.69
N LYS A 283 -66.29 20.27 66.06
CA LYS A 283 -67.42 20.13 66.99
C LYS A 283 -67.15 20.69 68.40
N ASN A 284 -65.89 20.73 68.81
CA ASN A 284 -65.47 21.08 70.16
C ASN A 284 -64.75 22.44 70.22
N GLN A 285 -64.85 23.25 69.16
CA GLN A 285 -64.15 24.53 69.04
C GLN A 285 -65.15 25.66 68.75
N PHE A 286 -64.99 26.78 69.44
CA PHE A 286 -65.77 27.99 69.22
C PHE A 286 -64.92 29.07 68.53
N PRO A 287 -65.35 29.54 67.33
CA PRO A 287 -64.74 30.70 66.67
C PRO A 287 -64.66 31.92 67.60
N GLY A 288 -63.50 32.56 67.68
CA GLY A 288 -63.24 33.74 68.53
C GLY A 288 -62.88 33.47 69.99
N GLU A 289 -63.00 32.24 70.49
CA GLU A 289 -62.55 31.87 71.85
C GLU A 289 -61.43 30.82 71.83
N ASP A 290 -61.53 29.85 70.93
CA ASP A 290 -60.59 28.72 70.86
C ASP A 290 -59.52 28.94 69.78
N SER A 291 -58.43 28.16 69.87
CA SER A 291 -57.34 28.16 68.88
C SER A 291 -57.29 26.87 68.07
N CYS A 292 -56.86 26.94 66.81
CA CYS A 292 -56.69 25.80 65.93
C CYS A 292 -55.73 24.77 66.56
N PRO A 293 -56.10 23.49 66.71
CA PRO A 293 -55.31 22.53 67.46
C PRO A 293 -54.12 21.98 66.65
N THR A 294 -53.96 22.44 65.40
CA THR A 294 -52.86 22.03 64.51
C THR A 294 -51.79 23.13 64.39
N CYS A 295 -52.18 24.40 64.31
CA CYS A 295 -51.25 25.54 64.16
C CYS A 295 -51.31 26.56 65.31
N SER A 296 -52.20 26.38 66.29
CA SER A 296 -52.40 27.25 67.46
C SER A 296 -52.83 28.70 67.18
N GLN A 297 -53.28 29.01 65.96
CA GLN A 297 -53.87 30.32 65.63
C GLN A 297 -55.25 30.45 66.25
N ILE A 298 -55.58 31.63 66.79
CA ILE A 298 -56.92 31.93 67.34
C ILE A 298 -57.93 31.80 66.20
N LEU A 299 -59.06 31.15 66.49
CA LEU A 299 -60.11 30.95 65.50
C LEU A 299 -60.82 32.27 65.19
N PRO A 300 -61.39 32.39 63.98
CA PRO A 300 -61.83 33.68 63.45
C PRO A 300 -62.96 34.34 64.26
N GLU A 301 -62.97 35.67 64.37
CA GLU A 301 -63.89 36.44 65.24
C GLU A 301 -64.99 37.21 64.49
N ASN A 302 -64.84 37.44 63.18
CA ASN A 302 -65.82 38.23 62.41
C ASN A 302 -66.91 37.34 61.78
N ILE A 303 -68.08 37.93 61.48
CA ILE A 303 -69.27 37.18 61.04
C ILE A 303 -69.04 36.39 59.75
N GLU A 304 -68.28 36.96 58.79
CA GLU A 304 -67.95 36.28 57.52
C GLU A 304 -67.10 35.04 57.78
N GLU A 305 -66.06 35.15 58.61
CA GLU A 305 -65.18 34.03 58.93
C GLU A 305 -65.85 32.97 59.83
N ILE A 306 -66.77 33.37 60.71
CA ILE A 306 -67.61 32.43 61.49
C ILE A 306 -68.50 31.60 60.57
N TYR A 307 -69.08 32.23 59.53
CA TYR A 307 -69.88 31.53 58.54
C TYR A 307 -69.04 30.53 57.74
N GLU A 308 -67.82 30.94 57.32
CA GLU A 308 -66.86 30.04 56.66
C GLU A 308 -66.51 28.83 57.55
N PHE A 309 -66.26 29.02 58.84
CA PHE A 309 -65.97 27.91 59.77
C PHE A 309 -67.08 26.86 59.85
N PHE A 310 -68.35 27.28 59.90
CA PHE A 310 -69.49 26.35 59.89
C PHE A 310 -69.73 25.75 58.50
N GLN A 311 -69.39 26.46 57.42
CA GLN A 311 -69.41 25.89 56.07
C GLN A 311 -68.36 24.79 55.93
N GLU A 312 -67.15 24.98 56.46
CA GLU A 312 -66.10 23.96 56.51
C GLU A 312 -66.53 22.71 57.29
N GLU A 313 -67.34 22.84 58.35
CA GLU A 313 -67.91 21.69 59.05
C GLU A 313 -68.84 20.87 58.14
N ASN A 314 -69.73 21.54 57.41
CA ASN A 314 -70.64 20.90 56.45
C ASN A 314 -69.86 20.22 55.31
N ASP A 315 -68.84 20.89 54.76
CA ASP A 315 -67.96 20.34 53.74
C ASP A 315 -67.20 19.12 54.25
N THR A 316 -66.73 19.16 55.51
CA THR A 316 -66.08 18.03 56.18
C THR A 316 -67.02 16.84 56.32
N ILE A 317 -68.31 17.06 56.65
CA ILE A 317 -69.32 16.00 56.73
C ILE A 317 -69.59 15.39 55.35
N SER A 318 -69.75 16.24 54.32
CA SER A 318 -69.95 15.80 52.93
C SER A 318 -68.77 14.96 52.43
N LEU A 319 -67.55 15.45 52.62
CA LEU A 319 -66.31 14.75 52.28
C LEU A 319 -66.17 13.42 53.05
N GLN A 320 -66.59 13.37 54.32
CA GLN A 320 -66.59 12.12 55.09
C GLN A 320 -67.52 11.06 54.47
N SER A 321 -68.70 11.46 54.00
CA SER A 321 -69.64 10.58 53.33
C SER A 321 -69.07 10.06 51.99
N GLU A 322 -68.53 10.96 51.18
CA GLU A 322 -67.91 10.64 49.89
C GLU A 322 -66.72 9.67 50.07
N LEU A 323 -65.86 9.90 51.07
CA LEU A 323 -64.72 9.02 51.34
C LEU A 323 -65.15 7.63 51.78
N LYS A 324 -66.21 7.51 52.61
CA LYS A 324 -66.76 6.19 53.00
C LYS A 324 -67.29 5.42 51.79
N GLU A 325 -67.93 6.10 50.85
CA GLU A 325 -68.40 5.49 49.60
C GLU A 325 -67.22 5.06 48.72
N LYS A 326 -66.21 5.92 48.55
CA LYS A 326 -64.97 5.59 47.81
C LYS A 326 -64.24 4.40 48.43
N ILE A 327 -64.14 4.31 49.75
CA ILE A 327 -63.56 3.17 50.47
C ILE A 327 -64.35 1.89 50.18
N LYS A 328 -65.67 1.92 50.28
CA LYS A 328 -66.53 0.76 49.99
C LYS A 328 -66.34 0.27 48.54
N ASN A 329 -66.29 1.20 47.59
CA ASN A 329 -66.11 0.89 46.18
C ASN A 329 -64.71 0.33 45.89
N SER A 330 -63.64 0.95 46.40
CA SER A 330 -62.27 0.43 46.23
C SER A 330 -62.06 -0.91 46.93
N GLN A 331 -62.59 -1.12 48.14
CA GLN A 331 -62.52 -2.42 48.83
C GLN A 331 -63.21 -3.53 48.02
N SER A 332 -64.37 -3.23 47.42
CA SER A 332 -65.09 -4.19 46.57
C SER A 332 -64.29 -4.54 45.32
N LYS A 333 -63.60 -3.56 44.70
CA LYS A 333 -62.70 -3.78 43.57
C LYS A 333 -61.49 -4.63 43.95
N VAL A 334 -60.81 -4.31 45.05
CA VAL A 334 -59.66 -5.09 45.56
C VAL A 334 -60.05 -6.56 45.76
N ASN A 335 -61.19 -6.82 46.41
CA ASN A 335 -61.69 -8.19 46.61
C ASN A 335 -61.98 -8.90 45.28
N SER A 336 -62.53 -8.20 44.29
CA SER A 336 -62.79 -8.76 42.96
C SER A 336 -61.51 -9.07 42.20
N ILE A 337 -60.50 -8.20 42.24
CA ILE A 337 -59.22 -8.41 41.56
C ILE A 337 -58.48 -9.59 42.22
N ASN A 338 -58.48 -9.68 43.55
CA ASN A 338 -57.84 -10.78 44.26
C ASN A 338 -58.44 -12.15 43.88
N LYS A 339 -59.78 -12.24 43.79
CA LYS A 339 -60.44 -13.46 43.29
C LYS A 339 -60.04 -13.83 41.86
N LYS A 340 -59.79 -12.84 41.00
CA LYS A 340 -59.31 -13.07 39.63
C LYS A 340 -57.86 -13.59 39.64
N ILE A 341 -56.98 -12.98 40.43
CA ILE A 341 -55.59 -13.42 40.62
C ILE A 341 -55.54 -14.88 41.08
N GLU A 342 -56.29 -15.24 42.12
CA GLU A 342 -56.34 -16.62 42.63
C GLU A 342 -56.83 -17.62 41.58
N LYS A 343 -57.77 -17.21 40.72
CA LYS A 343 -58.27 -18.03 39.62
C LYS A 343 -57.20 -18.23 38.54
N SER A 344 -56.57 -17.15 38.08
CA SER A 344 -55.51 -17.19 37.06
C SER A 344 -54.30 -18.01 37.53
N GLN A 345 -53.88 -17.88 38.81
CA GLN A 345 -52.81 -18.70 39.38
C GLN A 345 -53.16 -20.19 39.40
N LYS A 346 -54.42 -20.55 39.71
CA LYS A 346 -54.89 -21.94 39.65
C LYS A 346 -54.92 -22.49 38.23
N GLU A 347 -55.30 -21.67 37.25
CA GLU A 347 -55.33 -22.05 35.83
C GLU A 347 -53.91 -22.27 35.29
N ILE A 348 -52.97 -21.35 35.55
CA ILE A 348 -51.55 -21.50 35.17
C ILE A 348 -50.94 -22.77 35.79
N ASN A 349 -51.19 -23.03 37.08
CA ASN A 349 -50.68 -24.24 37.75
C ASN A 349 -51.30 -25.52 37.17
N LYS A 350 -52.59 -25.49 36.79
CA LYS A 350 -53.24 -26.62 36.13
C LYS A 350 -52.66 -26.90 34.75
N GLU A 351 -52.42 -25.86 33.95
CA GLU A 351 -51.77 -25.97 32.63
C GLU A 351 -50.36 -26.59 32.78
N TYR A 352 -49.57 -26.11 33.74
CA TYR A 352 -48.24 -26.64 34.04
C TYR A 352 -48.27 -28.13 34.47
N SER A 353 -49.22 -28.48 35.34
CA SER A 353 -49.37 -29.85 35.84
C SER A 353 -49.91 -30.83 34.79
N THR A 354 -50.74 -30.36 33.85
CA THR A 354 -51.27 -31.14 32.74
C THR A 354 -50.15 -31.53 31.78
N PHE A 355 -49.22 -30.62 31.51
CA PHE A 355 -48.08 -30.88 30.64
C PHE A 355 -47.09 -31.91 31.22
N ASN A 356 -46.78 -31.81 32.53
CA ASN A 356 -45.95 -32.81 33.20
C ASN A 356 -46.53 -34.23 33.17
N LYS A 357 -47.84 -34.39 32.94
CA LYS A 357 -48.50 -35.70 32.79
C LYS A 357 -48.48 -36.24 31.35
N TYR A 358 -48.30 -35.39 30.34
CA TYR A 358 -48.15 -35.83 28.93
C TYR A 358 -46.74 -36.37 28.61
N SER A 359 -45.91 -36.59 29.63
CA SER A 359 -44.54 -37.13 29.54
C SER A 359 -44.51 -38.64 29.23
N GLU A 360 -45.28 -39.13 28.26
CA GLU A 360 -45.25 -40.56 27.89
C GLU A 360 -43.90 -40.99 27.27
N ASN A 361 -42.99 -40.05 26.93
CA ASN A 361 -41.71 -40.36 26.28
C ASN A 361 -40.45 -39.73 26.92
N LYS A 362 -40.41 -39.47 28.24
CA LYS A 362 -39.21 -38.94 28.95
C LYS A 362 -38.64 -37.59 28.46
N ILE A 363 -39.41 -36.75 27.76
CA ILE A 363 -38.93 -35.42 27.32
C ILE A 363 -39.64 -34.34 28.16
N THR A 364 -38.86 -33.62 28.97
CA THR A 364 -39.30 -32.46 29.77
C THR A 364 -39.19 -31.16 28.96
N LEU A 365 -39.86 -30.08 29.40
CA LEU A 365 -39.71 -28.74 28.81
C LEU A 365 -38.26 -28.26 28.81
N GLU A 366 -37.51 -28.59 29.87
CA GLU A 366 -36.08 -28.30 30.02
C GLU A 366 -35.26 -28.98 28.91
N ASN A 367 -35.47 -30.28 28.68
CA ASN A 367 -34.80 -31.01 27.60
C ASN A 367 -35.15 -30.43 26.21
N TRP A 368 -36.37 -29.92 26.01
CA TRP A 368 -36.76 -29.30 24.73
C TRP A 368 -36.10 -27.92 24.54
N ILE A 369 -35.97 -27.11 25.61
CA ILE A 369 -35.27 -25.82 25.58
C ILE A 369 -33.78 -26.03 25.30
N GLU A 370 -33.14 -26.99 25.98
CA GLU A 370 -31.75 -27.37 25.72
C GLU A 370 -31.56 -27.82 24.26
N ASN A 371 -32.46 -28.67 23.75
CA ASN A 371 -32.45 -29.08 22.34
C ASN A 371 -32.62 -27.89 21.37
N LYS A 372 -33.46 -26.89 21.70
CA LYS A 372 -33.63 -25.69 20.87
C LYS A 372 -32.39 -24.79 20.88
N ALA A 373 -31.74 -24.61 22.02
CA ALA A 373 -30.49 -23.87 22.13
C ALA A 373 -29.38 -24.56 21.32
N ASN A 374 -29.29 -25.89 21.44
CA ASN A 374 -28.38 -26.74 20.68
C ASN A 374 -28.59 -26.60 19.17
N ILE A 375 -29.83 -26.66 18.68
CA ILE A 375 -30.12 -26.45 17.24
C ILE A 375 -29.68 -25.05 16.76
N GLN A 376 -29.94 -24.01 17.54
CA GLN A 376 -29.49 -22.66 17.18
C GLN A 376 -27.95 -22.54 17.14
N LEU A 377 -27.25 -23.19 18.08
CA LEU A 377 -25.79 -23.25 18.07
C LEU A 377 -25.29 -23.98 16.82
N TYR A 378 -25.89 -25.12 16.48
CA TYR A 378 -25.54 -25.90 15.30
C TYR A 378 -25.75 -25.12 13.99
N ASP A 379 -26.91 -24.47 13.83
CA ASP A 379 -27.20 -23.63 12.67
C ASP A 379 -26.20 -22.48 12.53
N ASN A 380 -25.78 -21.89 13.66
CA ASN A 380 -24.77 -20.84 13.67
C ASN A 380 -23.37 -21.36 13.32
N LEU A 381 -22.99 -22.54 13.80
CA LEU A 381 -21.72 -23.19 13.45
C LEU A 381 -21.66 -23.48 11.94
N ILE A 382 -22.69 -24.10 11.37
CA ILE A 382 -22.77 -24.34 9.92
C ILE A 382 -22.64 -23.04 9.14
N LYS A 383 -23.36 -21.99 9.55
CA LYS A 383 -23.28 -20.68 8.89
C LYS A 383 -21.86 -20.12 8.95
N GLN A 384 -21.20 -20.18 10.10
CA GLN A 384 -19.82 -19.69 10.27
C GLN A 384 -18.82 -20.48 9.43
N ILE A 385 -18.93 -21.82 9.41
CA ILE A 385 -18.12 -22.69 8.53
C ILE A 385 -18.36 -22.32 7.06
N GLY A 386 -19.62 -22.11 6.67
CA GLY A 386 -20.00 -21.68 5.33
C GLY A 386 -19.38 -20.34 4.94
N THR A 387 -19.43 -19.33 5.82
CA THR A 387 -18.81 -18.02 5.57
C THR A 387 -17.28 -18.11 5.46
N LEU A 388 -16.64 -18.84 6.38
CA LEU A 388 -15.18 -19.04 6.37
C LEU A 388 -14.74 -19.77 5.09
N LYS A 389 -15.49 -20.76 4.64
CA LYS A 389 -15.21 -21.48 3.40
C LYS A 389 -15.26 -20.55 2.18
N LEU A 390 -16.27 -19.68 2.10
CA LEU A 390 -16.38 -18.70 1.02
C LEU A 390 -15.21 -17.70 1.03
N GLU A 391 -14.77 -17.26 2.21
CA GLU A 391 -13.59 -16.38 2.35
C GLU A 391 -12.29 -17.08 1.97
N ILE A 392 -12.08 -18.31 2.44
CA ILE A 392 -10.93 -19.15 2.07
C ILE A 392 -10.88 -19.34 0.55
N ASP A 393 -12.02 -19.64 -0.09
CA ASP A 393 -12.07 -19.85 -1.54
C ASP A 393 -11.78 -18.55 -2.32
N LYS A 394 -12.25 -17.39 -1.82
CA LYS A 394 -11.87 -16.08 -2.37
C LYS A 394 -10.37 -15.82 -2.25
N LEU A 395 -9.76 -16.07 -1.09
CA LEU A 395 -8.32 -15.89 -0.89
C LEU A 395 -7.50 -16.86 -1.75
N LYS A 396 -7.94 -18.12 -1.91
CA LYS A 396 -7.32 -19.07 -2.85
C LYS A 396 -7.37 -18.59 -4.29
N LEU A 397 -8.47 -17.97 -4.71
CA LEU A 397 -8.58 -17.39 -6.06
C LEU A 397 -7.60 -16.22 -6.24
N LYS A 398 -7.52 -15.29 -5.28
CA LYS A 398 -6.52 -14.22 -5.30
C LYS A 398 -5.09 -14.76 -5.33
N LEU A 399 -4.79 -15.81 -4.56
CA LEU A 399 -3.46 -16.40 -4.49
C LEU A 399 -3.01 -17.01 -5.84
N LYS A 400 -3.95 -17.40 -6.72
CA LYS A 400 -3.63 -17.88 -8.08
C LYS A 400 -3.12 -16.77 -9.02
N GLU A 401 -3.34 -15.51 -8.68
CA GLU A 401 -2.83 -14.37 -9.46
C GLU A 401 -1.30 -14.20 -9.28
N TYR A 402 -0.76 -14.72 -8.17
CA TYR A 402 0.66 -14.66 -7.85
C TYR A 402 1.39 -15.92 -8.28
N LYS A 403 2.64 -15.77 -8.72
CA LYS A 403 3.48 -16.90 -9.10
C LYS A 403 3.86 -17.73 -7.87
N THR A 404 3.85 -19.05 -8.00
CA THR A 404 4.43 -19.93 -6.97
C THR A 404 5.96 -19.86 -7.02
N GLU A 405 6.63 -20.31 -5.96
CA GLU A 405 8.10 -20.42 -5.95
C GLU A 405 8.62 -21.28 -7.12
N LYS A 406 7.87 -22.32 -7.49
CA LYS A 406 8.18 -23.16 -8.66
C LYS A 406 8.03 -22.38 -9.97
N ASP A 407 6.95 -21.59 -10.11
CA ASP A 407 6.75 -20.77 -11.32
C ASP A 407 7.83 -19.70 -11.47
N ILE A 408 8.24 -19.07 -10.38
CA ILE A 408 9.36 -18.11 -10.35
C ILE A 408 10.64 -18.81 -10.79
N TYR A 409 10.95 -19.98 -10.20
CA TYR A 409 12.11 -20.78 -10.59
C TYR A 409 12.11 -21.12 -12.10
N PHE A 410 10.99 -21.62 -12.64
CA PHE A 410 10.88 -21.92 -14.07
C PHE A 410 11.01 -20.67 -14.95
N ALA A 411 10.45 -19.54 -14.52
CA ALA A 411 10.60 -18.27 -15.22
C ALA A 411 12.06 -17.80 -15.25
N ARG A 412 12.77 -17.91 -14.13
CA ARG A 412 14.21 -17.59 -14.02
C ARG A 412 15.06 -18.52 -14.88
N GLU A 413 14.82 -19.83 -14.86
CA GLU A 413 15.56 -20.79 -15.70
C GLU A 413 15.32 -20.52 -17.20
N LYS A 414 14.10 -20.18 -17.60
CA LYS A 414 13.83 -19.78 -18.99
C LYS A 414 14.67 -18.55 -19.40
N LYS A 415 14.78 -17.55 -18.51
CA LYS A 415 15.62 -16.37 -18.75
C LYS A 415 17.11 -16.71 -18.76
N ASN A 416 17.57 -17.61 -17.87
CA ASN A 416 18.94 -18.15 -17.88
C ASN A 416 19.28 -18.80 -19.22
N HIS A 417 18.39 -19.61 -19.80
CA HIS A 417 18.62 -20.22 -21.11
C HIS A 417 18.75 -19.19 -22.24
N ILE A 418 17.88 -18.18 -22.26
CA ILE A 418 17.94 -17.11 -23.28
C ILE A 418 19.23 -16.31 -23.12
N PHE A 419 19.57 -15.92 -21.89
CA PHE A 419 20.82 -15.24 -21.58
C PHE A 419 22.03 -16.07 -22.01
N LYS A 420 22.09 -17.34 -21.61
CA LYS A 420 23.18 -18.26 -21.93
C LYS A 420 23.41 -18.37 -23.43
N SER A 421 22.35 -18.44 -24.23
CA SER A 421 22.46 -18.49 -25.69
C SER A 421 23.07 -17.21 -26.27
N ALA A 422 22.63 -16.04 -25.83
CA ALA A 422 23.18 -14.75 -26.27
C ALA A 422 24.63 -14.58 -25.79
N TYR A 423 24.91 -14.90 -24.53
CA TYR A 423 26.23 -14.83 -23.93
C TYR A 423 27.23 -15.75 -24.62
N PHE A 424 26.83 -17.00 -24.91
CA PHE A 424 27.67 -17.95 -25.65
C PHE A 424 27.99 -17.46 -27.07
N LYS A 425 27.00 -16.93 -27.79
CA LYS A 425 27.20 -16.33 -29.11
C LYS A 425 28.20 -15.17 -29.05
N ASN A 426 28.05 -14.29 -28.06
CA ASN A 426 28.96 -13.16 -27.86
C ASN A 426 30.38 -13.62 -27.49
N ASN A 427 30.51 -14.65 -26.65
CA ASN A 427 31.80 -15.24 -26.29
C ASN A 427 32.54 -15.81 -27.50
N ILE A 428 31.83 -16.47 -28.43
CA ILE A 428 32.43 -16.95 -29.68
C ILE A 428 32.97 -15.78 -30.50
N ASN A 429 32.16 -14.72 -30.70
CA ASN A 429 32.57 -13.54 -31.46
C ASN A 429 33.79 -12.84 -30.82
N LEU A 430 33.85 -12.83 -29.49
CA LEU A 430 34.95 -12.26 -28.72
C LEU A 430 36.09 -13.25 -28.46
N GLY A 431 36.03 -14.49 -28.99
CA GLY A 431 37.03 -15.54 -28.83
C GLY A 431 37.37 -15.86 -27.37
N ILE A 432 36.37 -15.82 -26.48
CA ILE A 432 36.52 -16.14 -25.06
C ILE A 432 36.44 -17.65 -24.89
N PRO A 433 37.32 -18.27 -24.06
CA PRO A 433 37.26 -19.70 -23.80
C PRO A 433 35.91 -20.12 -23.23
N ASN A 434 35.42 -21.30 -23.62
CA ASN A 434 34.24 -21.85 -22.98
C ASN A 434 34.58 -22.29 -21.55
N LEU A 435 33.70 -21.99 -20.61
CA LEU A 435 33.84 -22.40 -19.22
C LEU A 435 33.07 -23.70 -18.99
N GLU A 436 33.72 -24.71 -18.40
CA GLU A 436 33.10 -26.00 -18.10
C GLU A 436 31.98 -25.89 -17.05
N GLU A 437 32.16 -25.01 -16.07
CA GLU A 437 31.19 -24.80 -15.00
C GLU A 437 30.00 -23.95 -15.48
N ASP A 438 28.80 -24.53 -15.42
CA ASP A 438 27.59 -23.90 -15.97
C ASP A 438 27.18 -22.61 -15.25
N ARG A 439 27.55 -22.44 -13.97
CA ARG A 439 27.22 -21.25 -13.17
C ARG A 439 27.71 -19.94 -13.79
N PHE A 440 28.80 -19.98 -14.56
CA PHE A 440 29.35 -18.79 -15.24
C PHE A 440 28.59 -18.43 -16.52
N ASN A 441 27.70 -19.31 -16.98
CA ASN A 441 26.86 -19.11 -18.15
C ASN A 441 25.42 -18.77 -17.79
N LYS A 442 25.07 -18.78 -16.50
CA LYS A 442 23.72 -18.50 -15.98
C LYS A 442 23.66 -17.16 -15.26
N LEU A 443 22.72 -16.32 -15.68
CA LEU A 443 22.56 -14.94 -15.22
C LEU A 443 22.33 -14.79 -13.71
N TYR A 444 21.53 -15.69 -13.12
CA TYR A 444 21.23 -15.65 -11.67
C TYR A 444 22.33 -16.25 -10.80
N GLU A 445 23.17 -17.13 -11.34
CA GLU A 445 24.23 -17.82 -10.59
C GLU A 445 25.56 -17.07 -10.67
N ILE A 446 25.80 -16.34 -11.76
CA ILE A 446 27.05 -15.62 -11.95
C ILE A 446 27.20 -14.42 -11.00
N SER A 447 28.28 -14.45 -10.22
CA SER A 447 28.71 -13.36 -9.33
C SER A 447 29.98 -12.69 -9.84
N SER A 448 30.93 -13.46 -10.37
CA SER A 448 32.17 -13.01 -10.99
C SER A 448 32.62 -14.01 -12.06
N PHE A 449 33.54 -13.59 -12.93
CA PHE A 449 34.17 -14.46 -13.91
C PHE A 449 35.52 -14.99 -13.41
N PRO A 450 35.89 -16.23 -13.75
CA PRO A 450 37.19 -16.82 -13.41
C PRO A 450 38.28 -16.42 -14.42
N PHE A 451 38.23 -15.20 -14.94
CA PHE A 451 39.18 -14.68 -15.92
C PHE A 451 39.98 -13.51 -15.33
N GLN A 452 41.11 -13.17 -15.96
CA GLN A 452 41.96 -12.04 -15.60
C GLN A 452 42.31 -11.20 -16.82
N GLY A 453 42.72 -9.95 -16.60
CA GLY A 453 43.14 -9.02 -17.65
C GLY A 453 42.11 -8.84 -18.76
N VAL A 454 42.58 -8.89 -20.02
CA VAL A 454 41.74 -8.67 -21.22
C VAL A 454 40.59 -9.67 -21.31
N GLN A 455 40.80 -10.94 -20.95
CA GLN A 455 39.73 -11.95 -21.01
C GLN A 455 38.56 -11.62 -20.08
N LEU A 456 38.84 -11.10 -18.88
CA LEU A 456 37.81 -10.64 -17.95
C LEU A 456 37.01 -9.49 -18.55
N HIS A 457 37.70 -8.51 -19.14
CA HIS A 457 37.06 -7.38 -19.80
C HIS A 457 36.14 -7.83 -20.94
N LEU A 458 36.60 -8.74 -21.80
CA LEU A 458 35.79 -9.29 -22.89
C LEU A 458 34.57 -10.07 -22.37
N ALA A 459 34.72 -10.85 -21.29
CA ALA A 459 33.61 -11.59 -20.68
C ALA A 459 32.54 -10.65 -20.11
N ILE A 460 32.96 -9.53 -19.50
CA ILE A 460 32.05 -8.51 -18.98
C ILE A 460 31.36 -7.76 -20.12
N LEU A 461 32.07 -7.41 -21.20
CA LEU A 461 31.47 -6.85 -22.40
C LEU A 461 30.41 -7.79 -22.98
N SER A 462 30.75 -9.07 -23.13
CA SER A 462 29.82 -10.11 -23.59
C SER A 462 28.58 -10.21 -22.70
N TYR A 463 28.76 -10.17 -21.37
CA TYR A 463 27.69 -10.18 -20.38
C TYR A 463 26.74 -9.00 -20.55
N HIS A 464 27.26 -7.78 -20.63
CA HIS A 464 26.43 -6.58 -20.74
C HIS A 464 25.62 -6.56 -22.04
N PHE A 465 26.21 -7.00 -23.16
CA PHE A 465 25.48 -7.12 -24.42
C PHE A 465 24.41 -8.22 -24.37
N ALA A 466 24.72 -9.39 -23.79
CA ALA A 466 23.75 -10.47 -23.65
C ALA A 466 22.59 -10.08 -22.71
N PHE A 467 22.89 -9.37 -21.62
CA PHE A 467 21.88 -8.87 -20.71
C PHE A 467 21.03 -7.79 -21.38
N ASN A 468 21.64 -6.83 -22.08
CA ASN A 468 20.90 -5.80 -22.81
C ASN A 468 19.99 -6.40 -23.89
N GLU A 469 20.46 -7.40 -24.64
CA GLU A 469 19.64 -8.14 -25.60
C GLU A 469 18.43 -8.80 -24.92
N LEU A 470 18.62 -9.39 -23.74
CA LEU A 470 17.52 -9.98 -22.98
C LEU A 470 16.47 -8.94 -22.57
N LEU A 471 16.89 -7.71 -22.22
CA LEU A 471 15.97 -6.62 -21.89
C LEU A 471 15.09 -6.21 -23.08
N THR A 472 15.60 -6.26 -24.31
CA THR A 472 14.79 -5.98 -25.52
C THR A 472 13.60 -6.95 -25.68
N LYS A 473 13.71 -8.14 -25.09
CA LYS A 473 12.70 -9.20 -25.13
C LYS A 473 11.77 -9.17 -23.90
N THR A 474 12.02 -8.29 -22.93
CA THR A 474 11.17 -8.13 -21.75
C THR A 474 10.13 -7.05 -21.98
N LYS A 475 8.85 -7.39 -21.75
CA LYS A 475 7.74 -6.44 -21.86
C LYS A 475 7.62 -5.61 -20.59
N GLY A 476 7.21 -4.35 -20.73
CA GLY A 476 6.86 -3.47 -19.61
C GLY A 476 8.04 -2.86 -18.87
N ILE A 477 9.25 -2.92 -19.45
CA ILE A 477 10.46 -2.31 -18.89
C ILE A 477 10.90 -1.15 -19.78
N HIS A 478 11.39 -0.09 -19.17
CA HIS A 478 11.96 1.07 -19.86
C HIS A 478 13.24 0.71 -20.61
N ARG A 479 13.59 1.48 -21.64
CA ARG A 479 14.82 1.36 -22.45
C ARG A 479 15.54 2.70 -22.48
N LEU A 480 16.77 2.75 -21.98
CA LEU A 480 17.62 3.93 -21.97
C LEU A 480 18.79 3.77 -22.95
N PRO A 481 19.54 4.85 -23.25
CA PRO A 481 20.79 4.73 -23.99
C PRO A 481 21.75 3.76 -23.28
N PHE A 482 22.37 2.86 -24.04
CA PHE A 482 23.38 1.94 -23.54
C PHE A 482 24.76 2.63 -23.55
N ILE A 483 25.21 3.04 -22.37
CA ILE A 483 26.39 3.88 -22.14
C ILE A 483 27.56 3.01 -21.66
N LEU A 484 28.65 3.03 -22.42
CA LEU A 484 29.87 2.26 -22.16
C LEU A 484 31.05 3.21 -21.96
N ASP A 485 31.37 3.50 -20.70
CA ASP A 485 32.46 4.43 -20.39
C ASP A 485 33.82 3.73 -20.43
N SER A 486 34.70 4.23 -21.30
CA SER A 486 36.10 3.84 -21.44
C SER A 486 36.25 2.36 -21.74
N ILE A 487 35.80 1.94 -22.93
CA ILE A 487 35.83 0.53 -23.36
C ILE A 487 37.26 -0.02 -23.53
N PHE A 488 38.28 0.83 -23.57
CA PHE A 488 39.68 0.41 -23.60
C PHE A 488 40.32 0.59 -22.22
N LYS A 489 40.64 -0.51 -21.56
CA LYS A 489 41.54 -0.51 -20.39
C LYS A 489 43.00 -0.44 -20.82
N GLU A 490 43.86 0.04 -19.93
CA GLU A 490 45.29 0.29 -20.18
C GLU A 490 46.01 -0.92 -20.79
N ASP A 491 45.65 -2.13 -20.36
CA ASP A 491 46.30 -3.39 -20.77
C ASP A 491 45.77 -3.96 -22.11
N ILE A 492 44.85 -3.27 -22.80
CA ILE A 492 44.25 -3.77 -24.04
C ILE A 492 45.07 -3.34 -25.26
N GLU A 493 45.76 -4.30 -25.87
CA GLU A 493 46.55 -4.11 -27.09
C GLU A 493 45.69 -4.00 -28.37
N GLY A 494 46.30 -3.47 -29.44
CA GLY A 494 45.63 -3.07 -30.70
C GLY A 494 44.72 -4.15 -31.32
N GLY A 495 45.19 -5.39 -31.46
CA GLY A 495 44.36 -6.47 -32.03
C GLY A 495 43.09 -6.77 -31.22
N ASN A 496 43.13 -6.59 -29.90
CA ASN A 496 41.94 -6.72 -29.04
C ASN A 496 41.04 -5.48 -29.13
N LYS A 497 41.60 -4.28 -29.31
CA LYS A 497 40.81 -3.05 -29.55
C LYS A 497 39.94 -3.21 -30.80
N GLU A 498 40.52 -3.60 -31.93
CA GLU A 498 39.77 -3.83 -33.17
C GLU A 498 38.69 -4.90 -33.00
N LYS A 499 38.99 -5.98 -32.28
CA LYS A 499 38.02 -7.04 -31.97
C LYS A 499 36.82 -6.52 -31.17
N ILE A 500 37.08 -5.72 -30.12
CA ILE A 500 36.04 -5.09 -29.31
C ILE A 500 35.18 -4.17 -30.17
N LEU A 501 35.78 -3.31 -30.99
CA LEU A 501 35.05 -2.37 -31.83
C LEU A 501 34.20 -3.09 -32.89
N ASN A 502 34.75 -4.11 -33.55
CA ASN A 502 34.01 -4.94 -34.51
C ASN A 502 32.82 -5.65 -33.85
N PHE A 503 33.02 -6.17 -32.64
CA PHE A 503 31.95 -6.78 -31.85
C PHE A 503 30.85 -5.76 -31.52
N ILE A 504 31.21 -4.59 -31.00
CA ILE A 504 30.24 -3.55 -30.64
C ILE A 504 29.47 -3.08 -31.87
N ASN A 505 30.15 -2.74 -32.97
CA ASN A 505 29.52 -2.28 -34.21
C ASN A 505 28.51 -3.30 -34.76
N SER A 506 28.82 -4.60 -34.61
CA SER A 506 27.95 -5.68 -35.08
C SER A 506 26.78 -5.99 -34.14
N ASN A 507 26.91 -5.72 -32.84
CA ASN A 507 25.97 -6.20 -31.82
C ASN A 507 25.29 -5.09 -30.99
N PHE A 508 25.58 -3.80 -31.24
CA PHE A 508 24.91 -2.73 -30.49
C PHE A 508 23.38 -2.81 -30.65
N PRO A 509 22.63 -2.56 -29.56
CA PRO A 509 21.17 -2.66 -29.58
C PRO A 509 20.58 -1.73 -30.63
N LYS A 510 19.65 -2.24 -31.45
CA LYS A 510 18.99 -1.45 -32.51
C LYS A 510 17.72 -0.75 -32.02
N ASP A 511 17.23 -1.12 -30.84
CA ASP A 511 16.02 -0.56 -30.23
C ASP A 511 16.30 0.70 -29.41
N THR A 512 17.57 0.98 -29.06
CA THR A 512 18.01 2.16 -28.26
C THR A 512 19.35 2.70 -28.74
N GLN A 513 19.68 3.94 -28.34
CA GLN A 513 20.98 4.54 -28.61
C GLN A 513 22.09 3.80 -27.85
N THR A 514 23.29 3.77 -28.42
CA THR A 514 24.52 3.34 -27.73
C THR A 514 25.49 4.50 -27.71
N ILE A 515 26.06 4.80 -26.55
CA ILE A 515 27.07 5.84 -26.35
C ILE A 515 28.30 5.15 -25.76
N LEU A 516 29.46 5.28 -26.39
CA LEU A 516 30.69 4.73 -25.84
C LEU A 516 31.81 5.75 -25.89
N SER A 517 32.79 5.60 -25.00
CA SER A 517 34.01 6.40 -25.05
C SER A 517 35.26 5.56 -25.29
N ILE A 518 36.14 6.06 -26.17
CA ILE A 518 37.45 5.48 -26.48
C ILE A 518 38.56 6.51 -26.32
N ALA A 519 39.69 6.08 -25.78
CA ALA A 519 40.90 6.90 -25.77
C ALA A 519 41.66 6.73 -27.09
N ASP A 520 42.00 7.85 -27.71
CA ASP A 520 42.81 7.91 -28.93
C ASP A 520 43.52 9.27 -28.96
N ASP A 521 44.84 9.28 -29.16
CA ASP A 521 45.66 10.49 -29.23
C ASP A 521 46.13 10.71 -30.66
N LYS A 522 45.62 11.79 -31.29
CA LYS A 522 45.95 12.15 -32.68
C LYS A 522 47.43 12.43 -32.92
N ASN A 523 48.21 12.75 -31.89
CA ASN A 523 49.62 13.13 -32.03
C ASN A 523 50.61 11.97 -31.85
N ILE A 524 50.18 10.82 -31.33
CA ILE A 524 51.09 9.74 -30.95
C ILE A 524 50.85 8.48 -31.79
N ASP A 525 49.69 7.85 -31.62
CA ASP A 525 49.36 6.54 -32.21
C ASP A 525 47.85 6.45 -32.43
N SER A 526 47.36 7.32 -33.33
CA SER A 526 45.95 7.47 -33.59
C SER A 526 45.45 6.44 -34.58
N HIS A 527 44.43 5.70 -34.18
CA HIS A 527 43.73 4.76 -35.04
C HIS A 527 42.30 5.22 -35.35
N ILE A 528 41.91 6.44 -34.94
CA ILE A 528 40.52 6.87 -35.05
C ILE A 528 40.00 6.92 -36.50
N GLU A 529 40.81 7.39 -37.45
CA GLU A 529 40.43 7.41 -38.87
C GLU A 529 40.31 6.00 -39.44
N GLN A 530 41.19 5.09 -39.02
CA GLN A 530 41.10 3.67 -39.36
C GLN A 530 39.80 3.07 -38.81
N TYR A 531 39.52 3.27 -37.51
CA TYR A 531 38.30 2.77 -36.88
C TYR A 531 37.04 3.34 -37.52
N LYS A 532 37.04 4.63 -37.86
CA LYS A 532 35.93 5.30 -38.55
C LYS A 532 35.70 4.71 -39.93
N ASN A 533 36.74 4.52 -40.74
CA ASN A 533 36.60 4.11 -42.13
C ASN A 533 36.42 2.58 -42.31
N GLU A 534 37.09 1.78 -41.48
CA GLU A 534 37.14 0.32 -41.65
C GLU A 534 36.11 -0.40 -40.78
N ILE A 535 35.93 0.05 -39.53
CA ILE A 535 35.08 -0.62 -38.55
C ILE A 535 33.69 0.01 -38.52
N PHE A 536 33.58 1.26 -38.08
CA PHE A 536 32.30 1.91 -37.85
C PHE A 536 31.59 2.29 -39.16
N LYS A 537 32.34 2.76 -40.16
CA LYS A 537 31.79 3.29 -41.42
C LYS A 537 30.73 4.35 -41.11
N ASP A 538 29.57 4.26 -41.78
CA ASP A 538 28.44 5.17 -41.55
C ASP A 538 27.53 4.74 -40.38
N ASN A 539 27.93 3.74 -39.56
CA ASN A 539 27.09 3.26 -38.47
C ASN A 539 27.25 4.06 -37.17
N ALA A 540 28.30 4.86 -37.03
CA ALA A 540 28.60 5.60 -35.82
C ALA A 540 28.72 7.11 -36.04
N HIS A 541 28.10 7.87 -35.15
CA HIS A 541 28.34 9.30 -35.01
C HIS A 541 29.59 9.52 -34.14
N MET A 542 30.60 10.19 -34.69
CA MET A 542 31.89 10.40 -34.04
C MET A 542 31.92 11.76 -33.35
N ILE A 543 32.19 11.80 -32.05
CA ILE A 543 32.23 13.01 -31.21
C ILE A 543 33.65 13.18 -30.68
N CYS A 544 34.36 14.21 -31.14
CA CYS A 544 35.74 14.49 -30.73
C CYS A 544 35.76 15.48 -29.56
N ILE A 545 36.61 15.23 -28.56
CA ILE A 545 36.87 16.16 -27.44
C ILE A 545 38.32 16.68 -27.54
N GLY A 546 38.51 17.98 -27.34
CA GLY A 546 39.82 18.63 -27.32
C GLY A 546 40.63 18.42 -28.60
N ASP A 547 39.94 18.45 -29.75
CA ASP A 547 40.47 18.13 -31.08
C ASP A 547 41.19 16.77 -31.22
N GLY A 548 41.09 15.92 -30.21
CA GLY A 548 41.79 14.63 -30.13
C GLY A 548 43.25 14.72 -29.68
N THR A 549 43.72 15.90 -29.29
CA THR A 549 45.12 16.17 -28.93
C THR A 549 45.30 16.74 -27.53
N GLU A 550 44.25 17.32 -26.96
CA GLU A 550 44.33 18.09 -25.71
C GLU A 550 43.81 17.31 -24.49
N GLU A 551 44.40 17.60 -23.34
CA GLU A 551 43.93 17.12 -22.04
C GLU A 551 43.10 18.21 -21.35
N LYS A 552 42.13 17.83 -20.51
CA LYS A 552 41.25 18.77 -19.80
C LYS A 552 40.56 19.79 -20.72
N ALA A 553 40.12 19.33 -21.89
CA ALA A 553 39.65 20.18 -22.98
C ALA A 553 38.18 19.91 -23.32
N LEU A 554 37.35 19.61 -22.30
CA LEU A 554 35.93 19.43 -22.53
C LEU A 554 35.27 20.75 -22.94
N LEU A 555 35.59 21.85 -22.24
CA LEU A 555 35.03 23.17 -22.52
C LEU A 555 35.99 23.97 -23.41
N ALA A 556 35.50 24.43 -24.55
CA ALA A 556 36.19 25.36 -25.44
C ALA A 556 35.73 26.80 -25.19
N GLU A 557 36.50 27.79 -25.67
CA GLU A 557 36.06 29.19 -25.66
C GLU A 557 34.73 29.36 -26.40
N ASN A 558 33.84 30.20 -25.85
CA ASN A 558 32.55 30.46 -26.47
C ASN A 558 32.70 31.23 -27.79
N ASP A 559 32.41 30.55 -28.89
CA ASP A 559 32.41 31.10 -30.25
C ASP A 559 31.05 31.71 -30.66
N ASN A 560 30.10 31.78 -29.73
CA ASN A 560 28.70 32.22 -29.90
C ASN A 560 27.85 31.36 -30.84
N SER A 561 28.33 30.19 -31.30
CA SER A 561 27.58 29.28 -32.17
C SER A 561 26.31 28.73 -31.50
N GLN A 562 26.32 28.61 -30.17
CA GLN A 562 25.20 28.14 -29.36
C GLN A 562 24.50 29.25 -28.56
N SER A 563 24.73 30.53 -28.90
CA SER A 563 24.17 31.69 -28.20
C SER A 563 22.65 31.62 -28.02
N LYS A 564 21.91 31.15 -29.04
CA LYS A 564 20.46 30.94 -28.95
C LYS A 564 20.09 29.87 -27.92
N LEU A 565 20.80 28.74 -27.91
CA LEU A 565 20.53 27.63 -26.99
C LEU A 565 20.86 28.02 -25.54
N ILE A 566 21.96 28.76 -25.35
CA ILE A 566 22.35 29.35 -24.06
C ILE A 566 21.25 30.31 -23.57
N SER A 567 20.82 31.24 -24.41
CA SER A 567 19.76 32.21 -24.07
C SER A 567 18.44 31.52 -23.73
N GLU A 568 18.00 30.55 -24.52
CA GLU A 568 16.81 29.74 -24.22
C GLU A 568 16.95 28.97 -22.90
N THR A 569 18.17 28.55 -22.53
CA THR A 569 18.42 27.84 -21.28
C THR A 569 18.27 28.78 -20.08
N TYR A 570 18.81 30.00 -20.19
CA TYR A 570 18.58 31.06 -19.19
C TYR A 570 17.10 31.39 -19.02
N GLU A 571 16.35 31.57 -20.12
CA GLU A 571 14.90 31.83 -20.04
C GLU A 571 14.15 30.72 -19.26
N ILE A 572 14.50 29.45 -19.49
CA ILE A 572 13.92 28.33 -18.74
C ILE A 572 14.35 28.37 -17.26
N MET A 573 15.60 28.72 -16.98
CA MET A 573 16.13 28.88 -15.62
C MET A 573 15.56 30.09 -14.89
N GLU A 574 15.05 31.10 -15.58
CA GLU A 574 14.44 32.27 -14.96
C GLU A 574 12.93 32.12 -14.77
N THR A 575 12.33 31.08 -15.35
CA THR A 575 10.90 30.78 -15.21
C THR A 575 10.59 30.36 -13.76
N ILE A 576 9.66 31.08 -13.12
CA ILE A 576 9.23 30.89 -11.72
C ILE A 576 8.11 29.86 -11.60
#